data_AF-A0A4U9HQ41-F1
#
_entry.id   AF-A0A4U9HQ41-F1
#
_cell.length_a   1.000
_cell.length_b   1.000
_cell.length_c   1.000
_cell.angle_alpha   90.00
_cell.angle_beta   90.00
_cell.angle_gamma   90.00
#
_symmetry.space_group_name_H-M   'P 1'
#
loop_
_entity.id
_entity.type
_entity.pdbx_description
1 polymer ?
#
loop_
_entity_poly.entity_id
_entity_poly.type
_entity_poly.pdbx_seq_one_letter_code
_entity_poly.pdbx_strand_id
1 'polypeptide(L)'
;MLNTEMGFVIESEVLARLIHTRFVRSQRHEAWQLKLDKLGRLNWIERKDGEEIVHKKEPKTRFWQRMLVRLAYWLPVEWLL
;
A
#
# COMPACT_ATOMS: atom_id res chain seq x y z
N MET A 1 1.87 18.81 15.22
CA MET A 1 0.65 18.09 15.65
C MET A 1 1.09 16.71 16.11
N LEU A 2 0.75 16.29 17.33
CA LEU A 2 1.07 14.94 17.81
C LEU A 2 -0.07 14.02 17.41
N ASN A 3 0.21 13.07 16.51
CA ASN A 3 -0.72 11.98 16.23
C ASN A 3 -0.78 11.08 17.48
N THR A 4 -1.88 11.10 18.21
CA THR A 4 -2.21 10.08 19.20
C THR A 4 -2.85 8.90 18.47
N GLU A 5 -2.03 7.98 17.97
CA GLU A 5 -2.51 6.68 17.54
C GLU A 5 -2.85 5.84 18.78
N MET A 6 -4.14 5.50 18.96
CA MET A 6 -4.60 4.63 20.04
C MET A 6 -4.85 3.23 19.49
N GLY A 7 -4.13 2.24 20.02
CA GLY A 7 -4.31 0.83 19.69
C GLY A 7 -5.00 0.07 20.82
N PHE A 8 -5.76 -0.96 20.47
CA PHE A 8 -6.35 -1.90 21.42
C PHE A 8 -5.86 -3.32 21.12
N VAL A 9 -5.53 -4.09 22.14
CA VAL A 9 -5.28 -5.53 22.04
C VAL A 9 -6.54 -6.26 22.47
N ILE A 10 -7.12 -7.04 21.56
CA ILE A 10 -8.35 -7.80 21.82
C ILE A 10 -8.00 -9.29 21.80
N GLU A 11 -8.05 -9.93 22.96
CA GLU A 11 -7.86 -11.38 23.09
C GLU A 11 -9.17 -12.12 22.78
N SER A 12 -9.43 -12.34 21.49
CA SER A 12 -10.57 -13.11 21.03
C SER A 12 -10.24 -13.86 19.76
N GLU A 13 -10.20 -15.19 19.85
CA GLU A 13 -9.90 -16.06 18.71
C GLU A 13 -10.95 -15.91 17.59
N VAL A 14 -12.23 -15.75 17.96
CA VAL A 14 -13.32 -15.57 17.00
C VAL A 14 -13.16 -14.26 16.23
N LEU A 15 -12.91 -13.14 16.93
CA LEU A 15 -12.72 -11.84 16.28
C LEU A 15 -11.43 -11.81 15.46
N ALA A 16 -10.34 -12.38 15.97
CA ALA A 16 -9.09 -12.48 15.23
C ALA A 16 -9.26 -13.23 13.91
N ARG A 17 -9.93 -14.40 13.92
CA ARG A 17 -10.22 -15.17 12.69
C ARG A 17 -11.11 -14.41 11.71
N LEU A 18 -12.15 -13.72 12.21
CA LEU A 18 -13.05 -12.93 11.37
C LEU A 18 -12.32 -11.76 10.69
N ILE A 19 -11.53 -11.01 11.45
CA ILE A 19 -10.74 -9.89 10.93
C ILE A 19 -9.71 -10.41 9.93
N HIS A 20 -8.95 -11.45 10.30
CA HIS A 20 -7.95 -12.04 9.42
C HIS A 20 -8.56 -12.51 8.09
N THR A 21 -9.67 -13.23 8.14
CA THR A 21 -10.35 -13.75 6.94
C THR A 21 -10.83 -12.63 6.03
N ARG A 22 -11.46 -11.58 6.61
CA ARG A 22 -11.90 -10.41 5.82
C ARG A 22 -10.73 -9.66 5.23
N PHE A 23 -9.69 -9.41 6.00
CA PHE A 23 -8.52 -8.66 5.58
C PHE A 23 -7.77 -9.36 4.44
N VAL A 24 -7.55 -10.68 4.54
CA VAL A 24 -6.93 -11.46 3.47
C VAL A 24 -7.78 -11.48 2.19
N ARG A 25 -9.11 -11.50 2.33
CA ARG A 25 -10.04 -11.49 1.19
C ARG A 25 -10.12 -10.12 0.51
N SER A 26 -10.14 -9.03 1.27
CA SER A 26 -10.24 -7.66 0.74
C SER A 26 -8.92 -7.15 0.16
N GLN A 27 -7.78 -7.51 0.76
CA GLN A 27 -6.46 -7.07 0.27
C GLN A 27 -6.22 -7.40 -1.20
N ARG A 28 -6.76 -8.53 -1.69
CA ARG A 28 -6.57 -8.95 -3.08
C ARG A 28 -7.25 -8.05 -4.11
N HIS A 29 -8.26 -7.28 -3.70
CA HIS A 29 -9.05 -6.44 -4.60
C HIS A 29 -8.79 -4.93 -4.39
N GLU A 30 -8.39 -4.53 -3.19
CA GLU A 30 -8.28 -3.11 -2.82
C GLU A 30 -6.85 -2.55 -2.87
N ALA A 31 -5.83 -3.42 -2.97
CA ALA A 31 -4.44 -3.00 -2.92
C ALA A 31 -3.57 -3.65 -4.02
N TRP A 32 -2.58 -2.90 -4.50
CA TRP A 32 -1.53 -3.43 -5.36
C TRP A 32 -0.45 -4.11 -4.53
N GLN A 33 -0.01 -5.29 -4.96
CA GLN A 33 1.12 -5.96 -4.35
C GLN A 33 2.43 -5.44 -4.95
N LEU A 34 3.35 -4.98 -4.11
CA LEU A 34 4.67 -4.54 -4.52
C LEU A 34 5.62 -5.73 -4.67
N LYS A 35 6.29 -5.84 -5.82
CA LYS A 35 7.32 -6.86 -6.08
C LYS A 35 8.52 -6.25 -6.77
N LEU A 36 9.71 -6.62 -6.31
CA LEU A 36 10.96 -6.27 -6.98
C LEU A 36 11.28 -7.27 -8.09
N ASP A 37 11.65 -6.76 -9.26
CA ASP A 37 12.29 -7.54 -10.32
C ASP A 37 13.70 -7.98 -9.89
N LYS A 38 14.28 -8.96 -10.58
CA LYS A 38 15.69 -9.39 -10.48
C LYS A 38 16.69 -8.24 -10.62
N LEU A 39 16.29 -7.15 -11.27
CA LEU A 39 17.09 -5.93 -11.46
C LEU A 39 16.78 -4.84 -10.41
N GLY A 40 16.05 -5.15 -9.34
CA GLY A 40 15.73 -4.22 -8.24
C GLY A 40 14.68 -3.17 -8.57
N ARG A 41 13.92 -3.33 -9.66
CA ARG A 41 12.86 -2.38 -10.07
C ARG A 41 11.52 -2.73 -9.42
N LEU A 42 10.80 -1.70 -8.95
CA LEU A 42 9.50 -1.86 -8.33
C LEU A 42 8.41 -2.11 -9.37
N ASN A 43 7.71 -3.23 -9.23
CA ASN A 43 6.52 -3.59 -9.99
C ASN A 43 5.30 -3.62 -9.07
N TRP A 44 4.20 -3.06 -9.56
CA TRP A 44 2.91 -3.03 -8.89
C TRP A 44 2.03 -4.09 -9.53
N ILE A 45 1.71 -5.12 -8.76
CA ILE A 45 0.91 -6.25 -9.22
C ILE A 45 -0.54 -5.97 -8.86
N GLU A 46 -1.39 -5.90 -9.87
CA GLU A 46 -2.84 -5.84 -9.73
C GLU A 46 -3.42 -7.21 -10.07
N ARG A 47 -4.36 -7.71 -9.26
CA ARG A 47 -5.12 -8.91 -9.59
C ARG A 47 -6.55 -8.50 -9.90
N LYS A 48 -6.93 -8.58 -11.16
CA LYS A 48 -8.27 -8.25 -11.63
C LYS A 48 -8.85 -9.44 -12.39
N ASP A 49 -10.03 -9.89 -11.97
CA ASP A 49 -10.77 -10.97 -12.63
C ASP A 49 -9.97 -12.29 -12.82
N GLY A 50 -9.01 -12.55 -11.92
CA GLY A 50 -8.16 -13.75 -11.98
C GLY A 50 -6.88 -13.59 -12.80
N GLU A 51 -6.69 -12.47 -13.49
CA GLU A 51 -5.47 -12.16 -14.22
C GLU A 51 -4.51 -11.27 -13.41
N GLU A 52 -3.21 -11.55 -13.54
CA GLU A 52 -2.15 -10.77 -12.89
C GLU A 52 -1.63 -9.71 -13.86
N ILE A 53 -1.94 -8.44 -13.59
CA ILE A 53 -1.50 -7.30 -14.39
C ILE A 53 -0.30 -6.65 -13.69
N VAL A 54 0.83 -6.60 -14.40
CA VAL A 54 2.07 -6.03 -13.88
C VAL A 54 2.23 -4.59 -14.37
N HIS A 55 2.09 -3.63 -13.46
CA HIS A 55 2.37 -2.23 -13.74
C HIS A 55 3.80 -1.88 -13.32
N LYS A 56 4.64 -1.47 -14.28
CA LYS A 56 6.02 -0.98 -14.02
C LYS A 56 6.06 0.42 -13.41
N LYS A 57 4.89 1.02 -13.21
CA LYS A 57 4.67 2.41 -12.81
C LYS A 57 3.49 2.40 -11.85
N GLU A 58 3.55 3.24 -10.82
CA GLU A 58 2.49 3.35 -9.82
C GLU A 58 1.11 3.60 -10.46
N PRO A 59 0.15 2.66 -10.34
CA PRO A 59 -1.16 2.80 -10.94
C PRO A 59 -1.96 3.96 -10.30
N LYS A 60 -2.89 4.55 -11.05
CA LYS A 60 -3.72 5.73 -10.66
C LYS A 60 -2.99 7.04 -10.33
N THR A 61 -1.68 7.16 -10.55
CA THR A 61 -0.96 8.45 -10.40
C THR A 61 -0.77 9.18 -11.73
N ARG A 62 -1.06 10.49 -11.74
CA ARG A 62 -0.76 11.39 -12.87
C ARG A 62 0.71 11.79 -12.86
N PHE A 63 1.25 12.15 -14.02
CA PHE A 63 2.65 12.57 -14.17
C PHE A 63 3.05 13.69 -13.19
N TRP A 64 2.20 14.72 -13.03
CA TRP A 64 2.45 15.83 -12.11
C TRP A 64 2.47 15.44 -10.63
N GLN A 65 1.63 14.49 -10.21
CA GLN A 65 1.64 13.98 -8.82
C GLN A 65 3.00 13.34 -8.49
N ARG A 66 3.59 12.62 -9.45
CA ARG A 66 4.92 12.02 -9.26
C ARG A 66 6.05 13.05 -9.22
N MET A 67 5.92 14.13 -10.01
CA MET A 67 6.88 15.23 -9.93
C MET A 67 6.83 15.90 -8.57
N LEU A 68 5.64 16.15 -8.03
CA LEU A 68 5.46 16.71 -6.69
C LEU A 68 6.04 15.79 -5.61
N VAL A 69 5.78 14.48 -5.67
CA VAL A 69 6.37 13.50 -4.73
C VAL A 69 7.90 13.49 -4.82
N ARG A 70 8.49 13.58 -6.02
CA ARG A 70 9.96 13.66 -6.17
C ARG A 70 10.55 14.97 -5.64
N LEU A 71 9.87 16.09 -5.84
CA LEU A 71 10.28 17.39 -5.27
C LEU A 71 10.15 17.37 -3.74
N ALA A 72 9.06 16.80 -3.22
CA ALA A 72 8.85 16.63 -1.78
C ALA A 72 9.91 15.71 -1.16
N TYR A 73 10.33 14.63 -1.83
CA TYR A 73 11.42 13.77 -1.36
C TYR A 73 12.75 14.52 -1.17
N TRP A 74 13.00 15.56 -1.96
CA TRP A 74 14.19 16.41 -1.83
C TRP A 74 14.05 17.48 -0.75
N LEU A 75 12.83 17.80 -0.33
CA LEU A 75 12.58 18.78 0.72
C LEU A 75 12.64 18.08 2.08
N PRO A 76 13.12 18.75 3.14
CA PRO A 76 13.06 18.24 4.50
C PRO A 76 11.61 18.35 4.99
N VAL A 77 10.74 17.46 4.53
CA VAL A 77 9.30 17.36 4.93
C VAL A 77 9.06 16.35 6.04
N GLU A 78 10.12 15.84 6.66
CA GLU A 78 10.07 14.94 7.82
C GLU A 78 9.25 15.50 8.98
N TRP A 79 9.08 16.82 9.08
CA TRP A 79 8.26 17.49 10.09
C TRP A 79 6.75 17.50 9.79
N LEU A 80 6.34 17.05 8.60
CA LEU A 80 4.96 17.05 8.10
C LEU A 80 4.32 15.65 8.14
N LEU A 81 5.13 14.61 8.38
CA LEU A 81 4.72 13.22 8.66
C LEU A 81 4.68 13.00 10.17
#